data_AF-A0A7X9Q2A8-F1
#
_entry.id   AF-A0A7X9Q2A8-F1
#
_cell.length_a   1.000
_cell.length_b   1.000
_cell.length_c   1.000
_cell.angle_alpha   90.00
_cell.angle_beta   90.00
_cell.angle_gamma   90.00
#
_symmetry.space_group_name_H-M   'P 1'
#
loop_
_entity.id
_entity.type
_entity.pdbx_description
1 polymer ?
#
loop_
_entity_poly.entity_id
_entity_poly.type
_entity_poly.pdbx_seq_one_letter_code
_entity_poly.pdbx_strand_id
1 'polypeptide(L)' 'IVTSGGWSFTLGKSVALGYIRPQFQSEGTAVQIKIFGEMKAATVGREPLFDPTNERLRS' A
#
# COMPACT_ATOMS: atom_id res chain seq x y z
N ILE A 1 -7.30 -8.34 5.41
CA ILE A 1 -7.20 -7.68 6.74
C ILE A 1 -5.99 -6.76 6.73
N VAL A 2 -6.14 -5.52 7.20
CA VAL A 2 -5.02 -4.57 7.33
C VAL A 2 -4.35 -4.81 8.69
N THR A 3 -3.03 -4.98 8.70
CA THR A 3 -2.24 -5.23 9.91
C THR A 3 -1.60 -3.96 10.44
N SER A 4 -1.19 -3.06 9.55
CA SER A 4 -0.62 -1.76 9.89
C SER A 4 -0.94 -0.73 8.82
N GLY A 5 -0.93 0.54 9.19
CA GLY A 5 -1.11 1.64 8.26
C GLY A 5 -0.61 2.95 8.84
N GLY A 6 -0.23 3.87 7.97
CA GLY A 6 0.34 5.16 8.35
C GLY A 6 0.45 6.11 7.18
N TRP A 7 0.88 7.34 7.48
CA TRP A 7 1.18 8.33 6.44
C TRP A 7 2.63 8.15 5.97
N SER A 8 2.82 7.95 4.67
CA SER A 8 4.15 7.96 4.07
C SER A 8 4.52 9.39 3.69
N PHE A 9 5.49 9.98 4.39
CA PHE A 9 6.04 11.29 4.05
C PHE A 9 6.83 11.27 2.73
N THR A 10 7.43 10.14 2.38
CA THR A 10 8.17 9.98 1.12
C THR A 10 7.25 9.90 -0.10
N LEU A 11 6.07 9.30 0.05
CA LEU A 11 5.10 9.13 -1.03
C LEU A 11 3.97 10.18 -1.00
N GLY A 12 3.88 10.98 0.06
CA GLY A 12 2.83 11.99 0.24
C GLY A 12 1.42 11.42 0.30
N LYS A 13 1.26 10.17 0.79
CA LYS A 13 -0.03 9.47 0.84
C LYS A 13 -0.13 8.49 2.01
N SER A 14 -1.36 8.16 2.39
CA SER A 14 -1.65 7.07 3.32
C SER A 14 -1.30 5.73 2.69
N VAL A 15 -0.60 4.89 3.45
CA VAL A 15 -0.18 3.55 3.06
C VAL A 15 -0.62 2.56 4.13
N ALA A 16 -1.02 1.37 3.71
CA ALA A 16 -1.42 0.29 4.60
C ALA A 16 -0.79 -1.03 4.13
N LEU A 17 -0.38 -1.86 5.08
CA LEU A 17 0.00 -3.24 4.86
C LEU A 17 -1.15 -4.14 5.26
N GLY A 18 -1.49 -5.09 4.40
CA GLY A 18 -2.59 -5.99 4.67
C GLY A 18 -2.60 -7.21 3.78
N TYR A 19 -3.21 -8.27 4.31
CA TYR A 19 -3.47 -9.49 3.57
C TYR A 19 -4.74 -9.34 2.74
N ILE A 20 -4.63 -9.69 1.46
CA ILE A 20 -5.72 -9.73 0.50
C ILE A 20 -5.83 -11.16 -0.06
N ARG A 21 -6.98 -11.50 -0.66
CA ARG A 21 -7.08 -12.79 -1.35
C ARG A 21 -6.18 -12.78 -2.59
N PRO A 22 -5.54 -13.90 -2.97
CA PRO A 22 -4.62 -13.96 -4.11
C PRO A 22 -5.21 -13.43 -5.42
N GLN A 23 -6.50 -13.62 -5.64
CA GLN A 23 -7.22 -13.10 -6.82
C GLN A 23 -7.20 -11.55 -6.96
N PHE A 24 -6.85 -10.82 -5.89
CA PHE A 24 -6.78 -9.36 -5.88
C PHE A 24 -5.34 -8.84 -5.75
N GLN A 25 -4.33 -9.71 -5.82
CA GLN A 25 -2.94 -9.32 -5.54
C GLN A 25 -2.27 -8.49 -6.62
N SER A 26 -2.86 -8.42 -7.82
CA SER A 26 -2.24 -7.74 -8.95
C SER A 26 -2.05 -6.25 -8.66
N GLU A 27 -0.88 -5.72 -9.03
CA GLU A 27 -0.61 -4.29 -8.98
C GLU A 27 -1.68 -3.51 -9.76
N GLY A 28 -2.13 -2.39 -9.21
CA GLY A 28 -3.20 -1.57 -9.78
C GLY A 28 -4.62 -2.05 -9.44
N THR A 29 -4.78 -3.19 -8.77
CA THR A 29 -6.10 -3.68 -8.37
C THR A 29 -6.77 -2.68 -7.43
N ALA A 30 -7.98 -2.25 -7.78
CA ALA A 30 -8.81 -1.41 -6.94
C ALA A 30 -9.39 -2.25 -5.79
N VAL A 31 -9.15 -1.80 -4.56
CA VAL A 31 -9.67 -2.42 -3.34
C VAL A 31 -10.28 -1.34 -2.44
N GLN A 32 -11.00 -1.78 -1.42
CA GLN A 32 -11.49 -0.88 -0.39
C GLN A 32 -11.02 -1.36 0.97
N ILE A 33 -10.60 -0.41 1.80
CA ILE A 33 -10.18 -0.64 3.18
C ILE A 33 -11.13 0.10 4.12
N LYS A 34 -11.48 -0.55 5.24
CA LYS A 34 -12.33 0.05 6.26
C LYS A 34 -11.45 0.80 7.27
N ILE A 35 -11.59 2.11 7.34
CA ILE A 35 -10.89 2.99 8.27
C ILE A 35 -11.94 3.69 9.12
N PHE A 36 -11.91 3.51 10.45
CA PHE A 36 -12.88 4.08 11.39
C PHE A 36 -14.36 3.87 11.02
N GLY A 37 -14.68 2.72 10.39
CA GLY A 37 -16.04 2.39 9.96
C GLY A 37 -16.39 2.86 8.54
N GLU A 38 -15.55 3.69 7.92
CA GLU A 38 -15.75 4.16 6.54
C GLU A 38 -14.95 3.32 5.55
N MET A 39 -15.56 2.99 4.42
CA MET A 39 -14.86 2.36 3.30
C MET A 39 -14.11 3.43 2.50
N LYS A 40 -12.78 3.31 2.45
CA LYS A 40 -11.90 4.16 1.64
C LYS A 40 -11.35 3.36 0.47
N ALA A 41 -11.34 3.97 -0.71
CA ALA A 41 -10.70 3.39 -1.88
C ALA A 41 -9.18 3.29 -1.66
N ALA A 42 -8.60 2.18 -2.09
CA ALA A 42 -7.18 1.95 -2.08
C ALA A 42 -6.78 1.16 -3.34
N THR A 43 -5.49 1.18 -3.66
CA THR A 43 -4.95 0.50 -4.83
C THR A 43 -3.82 -0.40 -4.36
N VAL A 44 -3.83 -1.64 -4.81
CA VAL A 44 -2.74 -2.58 -4.55
C VAL A 44 -1.51 -2.07 -5.27
N GLY A 45 -0.48 -1.70 -4.52
CA GLY A 45 0.81 -1.29 -5.06
C GLY A 45 1.82 -2.44 -5.00
N ARG A 46 2.86 -2.35 -5.84
CA ARG A 46 3.97 -3.29 -5.83
C ARG A 46 4.96 -2.93 -4.73
N GLU A 47 5.37 -3.92 -3.95
CA GLU A 47 6.41 -3.74 -2.94
C GLU A 47 7.82 -3.80 -3.56
N PRO A 48 8.78 -2.97 -3.09
CA PRO A 48 8.59 -1.90 -2.12
C PRO A 48 7.98 -0.66 -2.79
N LEU A 49 7.04 0.00 -2.11
CA LEU A 49 6.37 1.20 -2.61
C LEU A 49 7.30 2.41 -2.76
N PHE A 50 8.47 2.37 -2.11
CA PHE A 50 9.48 3.41 -2.13
C PHE A 50 10.86 2.79 -2.39
N ASP A 51 11.62 3.41 -3.30
CA ASP A 51 12.95 2.98 -3.72
C ASP A 51 13.06 1.47 -4.08
N PRO A 52 12.31 0.99 -5.09
CA PRO A 52 12.35 -0.41 -5.51
C PRO A 52 13.71 -0.86 -6.05
N THR A 53 14.53 0.07 -6.55
CA THR A 53 15.85 -0.18 -7.14
C THR A 53 17.00 0.02 -6.15
N ASN A 54 16.69 0.46 -4.93
CA ASN A 54 17.63 0.74 -3.85
C ASN A 54 18.73 1.73 -4.28
N GLU A 55 18.34 2.73 -5.07
CA GLU A 55 19.24 3.71 -5.69
C GLU A 55 19.86 4.63 -4.64
N ARG A 56 19.14 4.96 -3.56
CA ARG A 56 19.67 5.86 -2.52
C ARG A 56 20.79 5.27 -1.70
N LEU A 57 20.82 3.96 -1.53
CA LEU A 57 21.83 3.29 -0.69
C LEU A 57 23.10 2.96 -1.48
N ARG A 58 23.04 3.07 -2.81
CA ARG A 58 24.14 2.72 -3.72
C ARG A 58 24.97 3.94 -4.16
N SER A 59 24.58 5.16 -3.76
CA SER A 59 25.28 6.42 -4.04
C SER A 59 26.16 6.89 -2.90
#